data_AF-A0A850QMY8-F1
#
_entry.id   AF-A0A850QMY8-F1
#
_cell.length_a   1.000
_cell.length_b   1.000
_cell.length_c   1.000
_cell.angle_alpha   90.00
_cell.angle_beta   90.00
_cell.angle_gamma   90.00
#
_symmetry.space_group_name_H-M   'P 1'
#
loop_
_entity.id
_entity.type
_entity.pdbx_description
1 polymer ?
#
loop_
_entity_poly.entity_id
_entity_poly.type
_entity_poly.pdbx_seq_one_letter_code
_entity_poly.pdbx_strand_id
1 'polypeptide(L)'
;MDLHYGYIKASKWNIQTIMNLSSDDWNIKGTSGLFGKVYMTPKGAPGFKATDVNGIEQSKCYLAYYFTKQNYTIPTYELETDGC
;
A
#
# COMPACT_ATOMS: atom_id res chain seq x y z
N MET A 1 14.16 0.15 -9.34
CA MET A 1 14.10 0.53 -7.93
C MET A 1 14.13 2.05 -7.89
N ASP A 2 13.03 2.70 -7.47
CA ASP A 2 13.00 4.16 -7.36
C ASP A 2 13.64 4.56 -6.03
N LEU A 3 14.97 4.69 -6.05
CA LEU A 3 15.77 5.33 -5.01
C LEU A 3 15.78 6.83 -5.29
N HIS A 4 15.34 7.63 -4.32
CA HIS A 4 15.48 9.08 -4.39
C HIS A 4 16.23 9.55 -3.16
N TYR A 5 17.38 10.21 -3.38
CA TYR A 5 18.14 10.91 -2.33
C TYR A 5 18.35 10.10 -1.02
N GLY A 6 18.68 8.80 -1.14
CA GLY A 6 19.04 7.96 0.01
C GLY A 6 17.88 7.37 0.80
N TYR A 7 16.63 7.50 0.35
CA TYR A 7 15.47 6.83 0.96
C TYR A 7 14.65 6.01 -0.05
N ILE A 8 13.99 4.97 0.46
CA ILE A 8 13.07 4.12 -0.30
C ILE A 8 11.72 4.83 -0.39
N LYS A 9 11.21 5.05 -1.60
CA LYS A 9 9.84 5.56 -1.77
C LYS A 9 8.83 4.43 -1.51
N ALA A 10 7.69 4.77 -0.89
CA ALA A 10 6.51 3.91 -0.84
C ALA A 10 5.83 3.86 -2.23
N SER A 11 6.52 3.31 -3.22
CA SER A 11 5.96 3.06 -4.54
C SER A 11 5.49 1.61 -4.63
N LYS A 12 4.48 1.36 -5.47
CA LYS A 12 4.01 -0.01 -5.78
C LYS A 12 5.17 -0.94 -6.14
N TRP A 13 6.11 -0.47 -6.96
CA TRP A 13 7.28 -1.24 -7.39
C TRP A 13 8.19 -1.64 -6.22
N ASN A 14 8.53 -0.68 -5.35
CA ASN A 14 9.38 -0.96 -4.20
C ASN A 14 8.70 -1.96 -3.26
N ILE A 15 7.37 -1.86 -3.10
CA ILE A 15 6.63 -2.77 -2.23
C ILE A 15 6.52 -4.18 -2.76
N GLN A 16 6.21 -4.35 -4.04
CA GLN A 16 6.21 -5.66 -4.68
C GLN A 16 7.57 -6.36 -4.53
N THR A 17 8.66 -5.59 -4.61
CA THR A 17 10.01 -6.12 -4.49
C THR A 17 10.41 -6.43 -3.03
N ILE A 18 10.07 -5.56 -2.08
CA ILE A 18 10.50 -5.68 -0.68
C ILE A 18 9.68 -6.73 0.08
N MET A 19 8.36 -6.76 -0.14
CA MET A 19 7.46 -7.65 0.61
C MET A 19 7.16 -8.97 -0.10
N ASN A 20 7.76 -9.22 -1.27
CA ASN A 20 7.54 -10.43 -2.08
C ASN A 20 6.04 -10.77 -2.23
N LEU A 21 5.24 -9.77 -2.60
CA LEU A 21 3.80 -9.94 -2.75
C LEU A 21 3.47 -10.42 -4.17
N SER A 22 2.82 -11.58 -4.23
CA SER A 22 2.25 -12.12 -5.47
C SER A 22 1.24 -11.16 -6.06
N SER A 23 1.41 -10.81 -7.34
CA SER A 23 0.42 -10.04 -8.10
C SER A 23 -0.87 -10.81 -8.32
N ASP A 24 -0.87 -12.12 -8.12
CA ASP A 24 -2.04 -12.97 -8.32
C ASP A 24 -2.98 -12.89 -7.11
N ASP A 25 -2.42 -12.79 -5.91
CA ASP A 25 -3.18 -12.80 -4.65
C ASP A 25 -3.57 -11.40 -4.17
N TRP A 26 -2.82 -10.36 -4.57
CA TRP A 26 -2.97 -9.00 -4.05
C TRP A 26 -3.22 -7.96 -5.14
N ASN A 27 -4.19 -7.09 -4.88
CA ASN A 27 -4.32 -5.82 -5.56
C ASN A 27 -3.42 -4.79 -4.86
N ILE A 28 -2.61 -4.07 -5.64
CA ILE A 28 -1.68 -3.07 -5.09
C ILE A 28 -1.90 -1.73 -5.78
N LYS A 29 -2.23 -0.71 -4.99
CA LYS A 29 -2.53 0.65 -5.44
C LYS A 29 -1.71 1.67 -4.65
N GLY A 30 -0.82 2.39 -5.35
CA GLY A 30 -0.11 3.53 -4.78
C GLY A 30 -0.84 4.85 -5.03
N THR A 31 -0.80 5.77 -4.08
CA THR A 31 -1.20 7.17 -4.28
C THR A 31 -0.01 8.01 -4.75
N SER A 32 -0.31 9.18 -5.33
CA SER A 32 0.72 10.09 -5.80
C SER A 32 1.39 10.85 -4.64
N GLY A 33 2.61 11.32 -4.88
CA GLY A 33 3.37 12.12 -3.93
C GLY A 33 4.50 11.37 -3.22
N LEU A 34 5.40 12.13 -2.59
CA LEU A 34 6.60 11.60 -1.95
C LEU A 34 6.29 10.66 -0.77
N PHE A 35 5.19 10.94 -0.08
CA PHE A 35 4.68 10.21 1.08
C PHE A 35 3.35 9.52 0.77
N GLY A 36 3.12 9.19 -0.51
CA GLY A 36 1.92 8.49 -0.95
C GLY A 36 1.80 7.14 -0.24
N LYS A 37 0.57 6.77 0.13
CA LYS A 37 0.25 5.46 0.67
C LYS A 37 0.18 4.42 -0.43
N VAL A 38 0.67 3.22 -0.14
CA VAL A 38 0.45 2.04 -0.95
C VAL A 38 -0.52 1.14 -0.22
N TYR A 39 -1.69 0.93 -0.81
CA TYR A 39 -2.69 0.00 -0.32
C TYR A 39 -2.50 -1.36 -0.98
N MET A 40 -2.63 -2.40 -0.18
CA MET A 40 -2.57 -3.80 -0.56
C MET A 40 -3.83 -4.48 -0.07
N THR A 41 -4.52 -5.12 -1.00
CA THR A 41 -5.87 -5.61 -0.78
C THR A 41 -5.99 -7.05 -1.32
N PRO A 42 -6.30 -8.08 -0.50
CA PRO A 42 -6.37 -9.46 -0.98
C PRO A 42 -7.51 -9.67 -1.98
N LYS A 43 -7.23 -10.19 -3.17
CA LYS A 43 -8.26 -10.38 -4.23
C LYS A 43 -9.38 -11.34 -3.84
N GLY A 44 -9.15 -12.20 -2.87
CA GLY A 44 -10.09 -13.24 -2.45
C GLY A 44 -11.27 -12.76 -1.60
N ALA A 45 -11.26 -11.51 -1.11
CA ALA A 45 -12.31 -11.03 -0.21
C ALA A 45 -13.37 -10.16 -0.95
N PRO A 46 -14.58 -9.95 -0.39
CA PRO A 46 -15.71 -9.37 -1.13
C PRO A 46 -15.65 -7.85 -1.38
N GLY A 47 -15.02 -7.08 -0.48
CA GLY A 47 -14.86 -5.61 -0.57
C GLY A 47 -13.91 -5.10 -1.67
N PHE A 48 -13.37 -5.98 -2.51
CA PHE A 48 -12.11 -5.78 -3.24
C PHE A 48 -12.24 -5.32 -4.69
N LYS A 49 -13.47 -5.05 -5.12
CA LYS A 49 -13.74 -4.43 -6.43
C LYS A 49 -13.45 -2.93 -6.45
N ALA A 50 -13.11 -2.33 -5.31
CA ALA A 50 -12.73 -0.93 -5.23
C ALA A 50 -11.43 -0.68 -6.01
N THR A 51 -11.51 0.12 -7.07
CA THR A 51 -10.38 0.48 -7.94
C THR A 51 -9.71 1.80 -7.56
N ASP A 52 -10.33 2.54 -6.65
CA ASP A 52 -9.89 3.83 -6.12
C ASP A 52 -9.64 3.77 -4.60
N VAL A 53 -8.93 4.78 -4.09
CA VAL A 53 -8.49 4.85 -2.70
C VAL A 53 -9.66 4.94 -1.73
N ASN A 54 -10.69 5.72 -2.06
CA ASN A 54 -11.85 5.91 -1.20
C ASN A 54 -12.60 4.60 -0.99
N GLY A 55 -12.82 3.84 -2.07
CA GLY A 55 -13.46 2.53 -1.99
C GLY A 55 -12.63 1.53 -1.19
N ILE A 56 -11.29 1.59 -1.29
CA ILE A 56 -10.39 0.75 -0.48
C ILE A 56 -10.53 1.10 1.01
N GLU A 57 -10.46 2.38 1.37
CA GLU A 57 -10.58 2.81 2.77
C GLU A 57 -11.97 2.50 3.35
N GLN A 58 -13.03 2.68 2.57
CA GLN A 58 -14.40 2.31 2.95
C GLN A 58 -14.60 0.81 3.13
N SER A 59 -13.84 -0.01 2.40
CA SER A 59 -13.92 -1.47 2.53
C SER A 59 -13.42 -1.97 3.89
N LYS A 60 -12.62 -1.17 4.60
CA LYS A 60 -11.97 -1.57 5.87
C LYS A 60 -11.28 -2.94 5.82
N CYS A 61 -10.72 -3.29 4.66
CA CYS A 61 -10.04 -4.57 4.49
C CYS A 61 -8.79 -4.36 3.62
N TYR A 62 -7.72 -3.86 4.23
CA TYR A 62 -6.48 -3.52 3.53
C TYR A 62 -5.27 -3.50 4.47
N LEU A 63 -4.10 -3.68 3.87
CA LEU A 63 -2.82 -3.31 4.47
C LEU A 63 -2.30 -2.07 3.73
N ALA A 64 -1.94 -1.01 4.44
CA ALA A 64 -1.31 0.17 3.88
C ALA A 64 0.15 0.25 4.32
N TYR A 65 0.99 0.73 3.39
CA TYR A 65 2.41 0.99 3.60
C TYR A 65 2.76 2.40 3.16
N TYR A 66 3.43 3.16 4.02
CA TYR A 66 3.80 4.54 3.71
C TYR A 66 4.95 5.07 4.58
N PHE A 67 5.39 6.27 4.27
CA PHE A 67 6.31 7.07 5.09
C PHE A 67 5.63 8.37 5.48
N THR A 68 6.07 8.99 6.58
CA THR A 68 5.56 10.31 6.99
C THR A 68 6.63 11.37 6.81
N LYS A 69 6.24 12.65 6.75
CA LYS A 69 7.21 13.77 6.73
C LYS A 69 8.09 13.78 7.98
N GLN A 70 7.52 13.39 9.11
CA GLN A 70 8.18 13.33 10.41
C GLN A 70 9.12 12.13 10.54
N ASN A 71 8.82 11.02 9.85
CA ASN A 71 9.62 9.81 9.87
C ASN A 71 9.62 9.16 8.48
N TYR A 72 10.67 9.46 7.70
CA TYR A 72 10.86 9.00 6.32
C TYR A 72 11.93 7.90 6.19
N THR A 73 12.57 7.52 7.29
CA THR A 73 13.57 6.45 7.34
C THR A 73 12.95 5.11 7.74
N ILE A 74 11.86 5.14 8.52
CA ILE A 74 11.14 3.95 8.97
C ILE A 74 9.78 3.89 8.29
N PRO A 75 9.44 2.80 7.58
CA PRO A 75 8.11 2.66 6.99
C PRO A 75 7.06 2.42 8.08
N THR A 76 5.85 2.91 7.82
CA THR A 76 4.66 2.66 8.63
C THR A 76 3.76 1.66 7.92
N TYR A 77 3.22 0.73 8.71
CA TYR A 77 2.24 -0.25 8.28
C TYR A 77 0.93 0.02 9.02
N GLU A 78 -0.17 0.02 8.29
CA GLU A 78 -1.53 0.21 8.83
C GLU A 78 -2.38 -0.95 8.32
N LEU A 79 -2.82 -1.81 9.23
CA LEU A 79 -3.64 -2.97 8.92
C LEU A 79 -5.06 -2.69 9.38
N GLU A 80 -6.01 -2.84 8.46
CA GLU A 80 -7.43 -2.70 8.71
C GLU A 80 -8.14 -3.96 8.22
N THR A 81 -8.89 -4.62 9.10
CA THR A 81 -9.50 -5.93 8.84
C THR A 81 -10.97 -6.02 9.19
N ASP A 82 -11.60 -4.94 9.67
CA ASP A 82 -12.99 -4.95 10.11
C ASP A 82 -13.99 -5.31 9.00
N GLY A 83 -13.64 -5.05 7.73
CA GLY A 83 -14.46 -5.37 6.56
C GLY A 83 -13.99 -6.59 5.77
N CYS A 84 -13.03 -7.33 6.32
CA CYS A 84 -12.68 -8.68 5.88
C CYS A 84 -13.63 -9.69 6.55
#